data_AF-A0A1G8S884-F1
#
_entry.id   AF-A0A1G8S884-F1
#
_cell.length_a   1.000
_cell.length_b   1.000
_cell.length_c   1.000
_cell.angle_alpha   90.00
_cell.angle_beta   90.00
_cell.angle_gamma   90.00
#
_symmetry.space_group_name_H-M   'P 1'
#
loop_
_entity.id
_entity.type
_entity.pdbx_description
1 polymer ?
#
loop_
_entity_poly.entity_id
_entity_poly.type
_entity_poly.pdbx_seq_one_letter_code
_entity_poly.pdbx_strand_id
1 'polypeptide(L)'
;MTVLTEEKSLLAAELALGLLTPEHHARALRAAEADPELREELARWQHRLVPYLEPAPEVSPPARSFAAIEARLFEEPKPQSLWARIMAPELRGWLMLAVLAKLGVLVLLAYALFSP
;
A
#
# COMPACT_ATOMS: atom_id res chain seq x y z
N MET A 1 14.13 34.15 11.39
CA MET A 1 13.39 34.13 10.12
C MET A 1 14.36 33.67 9.05
N THR A 2 14.40 32.38 8.75
CA THR A 2 15.19 31.86 7.63
C THR A 2 14.49 32.32 6.34
N VAL A 3 15.22 32.94 5.43
CA VAL A 3 14.65 33.39 4.15
C VAL A 3 14.42 32.16 3.29
N LEU A 4 13.16 31.84 3.00
CA LEU A 4 12.80 30.75 2.08
C LEU A 4 13.29 31.13 0.68
N THR A 5 13.86 30.18 -0.06
CA THR A 5 14.25 30.45 -1.45
C THR A 5 13.00 30.66 -2.32
N GLU A 6 13.13 31.49 -3.34
CA GLU A 6 12.06 31.77 -4.30
C GLU A 6 11.57 30.49 -4.99
N GLU A 7 12.50 29.59 -5.34
CA GLU A 7 12.21 28.27 -5.92
C GLU A 7 11.33 27.40 -5.00
N LYS A 8 11.64 27.35 -3.69
CA LYS A 8 10.83 26.60 -2.72
C LYS A 8 9.44 27.22 -2.55
N SER A 9 9.36 28.56 -2.53
CA SER A 9 8.10 29.28 -2.46
C SER A 9 7.20 28.97 -3.66
N LEU A 10 7.78 29.02 -4.86
CA LEU A 10 7.09 28.70 -6.10
C LEU A 10 6.62 27.24 -6.12
N LEU A 11 7.50 26.30 -5.77
CA LEU A 11 7.15 24.87 -5.71
C LEU A 11 6.00 24.60 -4.74
N ALA A 12 5.99 25.25 -3.57
CA ALA A 12 4.90 25.14 -2.62
C ALA A 12 3.58 25.68 -3.19
N ALA A 13 3.62 26.80 -3.92
CA ALA A 13 2.45 27.39 -4.57
C ALA A 13 1.89 26.49 -5.68
N GLU A 14 2.75 25.98 -6.56
CA GLU A 14 2.38 25.07 -7.66
C GLU A 14 1.79 23.76 -7.13
N LEU A 15 2.38 23.23 -6.04
CA LEU A 15 1.87 22.04 -5.36
C LEU A 15 0.50 22.33 -4.71
N ALA A 16 0.33 23.47 -4.04
CA ALA A 16 -0.94 23.85 -3.42
C ALA A 16 -2.08 24.04 -4.44
N LEU A 17 -1.75 24.58 -5.62
CA LEU A 17 -2.70 24.81 -6.71
C LEU A 17 -2.91 23.57 -7.60
N GLY A 18 -2.12 22.51 -7.43
CA GLY A 18 -2.22 21.29 -8.24
C GLY A 18 -1.77 21.47 -9.69
N LEU A 19 -0.81 22.36 -9.96
CA LEU A 19 -0.32 22.68 -11.31
C LEU A 19 0.78 21.74 -11.83
N LEU A 20 1.32 20.88 -10.95
CA LEU A 20 2.40 19.96 -11.26
C LEU A 20 1.91 18.73 -12.03
N THR A 21 2.75 18.18 -12.90
CA THR A 21 2.49 16.84 -13.49
C THR A 21 2.42 15.77 -12.40
N PRO A 22 1.79 14.61 -12.64
CA PRO A 22 1.67 13.55 -11.62
C PRO A 22 3.00 13.14 -10.99
N GLU A 23 4.06 13.04 -11.79
CA GLU A 23 5.40 12.66 -11.34
C GLU A 23 6.03 13.75 -10.47
N HIS A 24 5.92 15.02 -10.89
CA HIS A 24 6.43 16.16 -10.14
C HIS A 24 5.65 16.39 -8.85
N HIS A 25 4.34 16.21 -8.87
CA HIS A 25 3.48 16.29 -7.70
C HIS A 25 3.91 15.27 -6.63
N ALA A 26 4.07 14.00 -7.01
CA ALA A 26 4.52 12.95 -6.09
C ALA A 26 5.93 13.23 -5.53
N ARG A 27 6.83 13.77 -6.36
CA ARG A 27 8.17 14.17 -5.91
C ARG A 27 8.13 15.36 -4.95
N ALA A 28 7.32 16.37 -5.23
CA ALA A 28 7.18 17.56 -4.41
C ALA A 28 6.55 17.24 -3.04
N LEU A 29 5.57 16.32 -2.99
CA LEU A 29 5.02 15.79 -1.73
C LEU A 29 6.10 15.13 -0.87
N ARG A 30 6.91 14.23 -1.43
CA ARG A 30 8.03 13.62 -0.71
C ARG A 30 9.05 14.65 -0.22
N ALA A 31 9.30 15.69 -1.02
CA ALA A 31 10.17 16.79 -0.61
C ALA A 31 9.59 17.56 0.59
N ALA A 32 8.28 17.84 0.59
CA ALA A 32 7.60 18.52 1.71
C ALA A 32 7.54 17.67 2.99
N GLU A 33 7.51 16.34 2.87
CA GLU A 33 7.65 15.45 4.03
C GLU A 33 9.03 15.63 4.68
N ALA A 34 10.09 15.64 3.87
CA ALA A 34 11.48 15.72 4.33
C ALA A 34 11.95 17.12 4.74
N ASP A 35 11.38 18.19 4.15
CA ASP A 35 11.80 19.58 4.38
C ASP A 35 10.73 20.36 5.18
N PRO A 36 11.01 20.70 6.46
CA PRO A 36 10.08 21.46 7.29
C PRO A 36 9.70 22.83 6.73
N GLU A 37 10.62 23.55 6.10
CA GLU A 37 10.36 24.90 5.58
C GLU A 37 9.38 24.85 4.41
N LEU A 38 9.58 23.87 3.51
CA LEU A 38 8.68 23.64 2.38
C LEU A 38 7.29 23.21 2.84
N ARG A 39 7.21 22.37 3.89
CA ARG A 39 5.95 21.94 4.48
C ARG A 39 5.16 23.10 5.06
N GLU A 40 5.83 23.99 5.79
CA GLU A 40 5.22 25.18 6.36
C GLU A 40 4.75 26.15 5.27
N GLU A 41 5.54 26.34 4.20
CA GLU A 41 5.13 27.18 3.08
C GLU A 41 3.92 26.60 2.33
N LEU A 42 3.90 25.28 2.10
CA LEU A 42 2.76 24.59 1.53
C LEU A 42 1.49 24.81 2.37
N ALA A 43 1.59 24.65 3.69
CA ALA A 43 0.47 24.90 4.60
C ALA A 43 0.01 26.37 4.56
N ARG A 44 0.94 27.33 4.46
CA ARG A 44 0.62 28.76 4.29
C ARG A 44 -0.16 29.00 3.00
N TRP A 45 0.25 28.41 1.89
CA TRP A 45 -0.47 28.52 0.62
C TRP A 45 -1.87 27.90 0.69
N GLN A 46 -1.99 26.68 1.22
CA GLN A 46 -3.29 26.02 1.38
C GLN A 46 -4.24 26.88 2.23
N HIS A 47 -3.78 27.41 3.36
CA HIS A 47 -4.59 28.29 4.22
C HIS A 47 -4.99 29.59 3.52
N ARG A 48 -4.07 30.19 2.73
CA ARG A 48 -4.35 31.38 1.92
C ARG A 48 -5.43 31.13 0.87
N LEU A 49 -5.50 29.91 0.33
CA LEU A 49 -6.46 29.54 -0.72
C LEU A 49 -7.87 29.24 -0.19
N VAL A 50 -8.00 28.79 1.07
CA VAL A 50 -9.30 28.41 1.66
C VAL A 50 -10.39 29.48 1.49
N PRO A 51 -10.17 30.78 1.77
CA PRO A 51 -11.22 31.80 1.64
C PRO A 51 -11.70 32.02 0.20
N TYR A 52 -10.92 31.61 -0.80
CA TYR A 52 -11.27 31.75 -2.22
C TYR A 52 -12.05 30.55 -2.76
N LEU A 53 -12.13 29.46 -1.99
CA LEU A 53 -12.98 28.33 -2.32
C LEU A 53 -14.41 28.72 -1.93
N GLU A 54 -15.22 29.11 -2.92
CA GLU A 54 -16.66 29.23 -2.71
C GLU A 54 -17.21 27.91 -2.15
N PRO A 55 -18.19 27.95 -1.24
CA PRO A 55 -18.83 26.73 -0.76
C PRO A 55 -19.46 26.01 -1.95
N ALA A 56 -18.79 24.96 -2.42
CA ALA A 56 -19.31 24.10 -3.46
C ALA A 56 -20.63 23.49 -2.96
N PRO A 57 -21.63 23.33 -3.85
CA PRO A 57 -22.87 22.64 -3.46
C PRO A 57 -22.53 21.26 -2.93
N GLU A 58 -23.20 20.85 -1.85
CA GLU A 58 -23.00 19.53 -1.29
C GLU A 58 -23.39 18.45 -2.30
N VAL A 59 -22.45 17.56 -2.62
CA VAL A 59 -22.67 16.42 -3.51
C VAL A 59 -22.53 15.14 -2.69
N SER A 60 -23.63 14.39 -2.54
CA SER A 60 -23.58 13.12 -1.84
C SER A 60 -22.75 12.11 -2.65
N PRO A 61 -21.67 11.54 -2.07
CA PRO A 61 -20.93 10.46 -2.70
C PRO A 61 -21.78 9.17 -2.75
N PRO A 62 -21.39 8.17 -3.57
CA PRO A 62 -22.00 6.84 -3.50
C PRO A 62 -21.92 6.25 -2.09
N ALA A 63 -22.98 5.58 -1.63
CA ALA A 63 -23.08 5.04 -0.26
C ALA A 63 -21.92 4.10 0.14
N ARG A 64 -21.29 3.46 -0.85
CA ARG A 64 -20.15 2.54 -0.63
C ARG A 64 -18.80 3.24 -0.44
N SER A 65 -18.68 4.54 -0.75
CA SER A 65 -17.39 5.24 -0.81
C SER A 65 -16.68 5.23 0.54
N PHE A 66 -17.41 5.50 1.63
CA PHE A 66 -16.83 5.51 2.97
C PHE A 66 -16.33 4.12 3.39
N ALA A 67 -17.17 3.09 3.27
CA ALA A 67 -16.79 1.71 3.57
C ALA A 67 -15.60 1.22 2.74
N ALA A 68 -15.51 1.61 1.45
CA ALA A 68 -14.38 1.24 0.60
C ALA A 68 -13.07 1.93 1.03
N ILE A 69 -13.14 3.17 1.53
CA ILE A 69 -11.99 3.89 2.09
C ILE A 69 -11.54 3.22 3.39
N GLU A 70 -12.48 2.89 4.28
CA GLU A 70 -12.17 2.19 5.54
C GLU A 70 -11.49 0.85 5.27
N ALA A 71 -12.05 0.05 4.37
CA ALA A 71 -11.48 -1.24 3.99
C ALA A 71 -10.04 -1.09 3.47
N ARG A 72 -9.79 -0.11 2.60
CA ARG A 72 -8.45 0.11 2.01
C ARG A 72 -7.41 0.57 3.03
N LEU A 73 -7.80 1.40 3.99
CA LEU A 73 -6.86 2.01 4.94
C LEU A 73 -6.63 1.15 6.18
N PHE A 74 -7.62 0.38 6.60
CA PHE A 74 -7.62 -0.27 7.92
C PHE A 74 -7.86 -1.78 7.91
N GLU A 75 -8.27 -2.40 6.80
CA GLU A 75 -8.33 -3.88 6.79
C GLU A 75 -6.91 -4.46 6.83
N GLU A 76 -6.67 -5.28 7.84
CA GLU A 76 -5.46 -6.10 7.91
C GLU A 76 -5.44 -7.09 6.74
N PRO A 77 -4.24 -7.42 6.20
CA PRO A 77 -4.13 -8.41 5.15
C PRO A 77 -4.77 -9.71 5.63
N LYS A 78 -5.84 -10.14 4.95
CA LYS A 78 -6.52 -11.40 5.29
C LYS A 78 -5.48 -12.51 5.36
N PRO A 79 -5.41 -13.27 6.47
CA PRO A 79 -4.44 -14.34 6.59
C PRO A 79 -4.61 -15.25 5.38
N GLN A 80 -3.53 -15.45 4.63
CA GLN A 80 -3.55 -16.33 3.48
C GLN A 80 -4.06 -17.69 3.95
N SER A 81 -5.08 -18.20 3.25
CA SER A 81 -5.65 -19.52 3.53
C SER A 81 -4.51 -20.53 3.68
N LEU A 82 -4.53 -21.32 4.76
CA LEU A 82 -3.51 -22.36 5.01
C LEU A 82 -3.37 -23.29 3.80
N TRP A 83 -4.46 -23.53 3.07
CA TRP A 83 -4.48 -24.27 1.81
C TRP A 83 -3.68 -23.59 0.69
N ALA A 84 -3.74 -22.26 0.59
CA ALA A 84 -2.96 -21.50 -0.39
C ALA A 84 -1.45 -21.55 -0.09
N ARG A 85 -1.06 -21.58 1.19
CA ARG A 85 0.34 -21.77 1.61
C ARG A 85 0.87 -23.17 1.31
N ILE A 86 0.05 -24.22 1.50
CA ILE A 86 0.43 -25.61 1.21
C ILE A 86 0.54 -25.85 -0.31
N MET A 87 -0.30 -25.18 -1.12
CA MET A 87 -0.29 -25.32 -2.59
C MET A 87 0.70 -24.39 -3.31
N ALA A 88 1.48 -23.61 -2.56
CA ALA A 88 2.51 -22.72 -3.11
C ALA A 88 3.54 -23.54 -3.91
N PRO A 89 3.94 -23.06 -5.12
CA PRO A 89 4.79 -23.82 -6.04
C PRO A 89 6.16 -24.16 -5.44
N GLU A 90 6.67 -23.34 -4.52
CA GLU A 90 7.94 -23.53 -3.81
C GLU A 90 7.94 -24.74 -2.87
N LEU A 91 6.79 -25.10 -2.29
CA LEU A 91 6.66 -26.23 -1.37
C LEU A 91 6.31 -27.55 -2.06
N ARG A 92 5.95 -27.53 -3.36
CA ARG A 92 5.54 -28.74 -4.09
C ARG A 92 6.64 -29.80 -4.13
N GLY A 93 7.91 -29.39 -4.26
CA GLY A 93 9.04 -30.32 -4.27
C GLY A 93 9.17 -31.09 -2.96
N TRP A 94 9.11 -30.38 -1.82
CA TRP A 94 9.16 -30.98 -0.49
C TRP A 94 7.93 -31.83 -0.17
N LEU A 95 6.75 -31.40 -0.62
CA LEU A 95 5.51 -32.16 -0.45
C LEU A 95 5.56 -33.49 -1.21
N MET A 96 6.05 -33.49 -2.46
CA MET A 96 6.21 -34.70 -3.26
C MET A 96 7.23 -35.66 -2.65
N LEU A 97 8.34 -35.13 -2.12
CA LEU A 97 9.35 -35.94 -1.41
C LEU A 97 8.75 -36.60 -0.16
N ALA A 98 7.99 -35.85 0.65
CA ALA A 98 7.35 -36.38 1.86
C ALA A 98 6.30 -37.46 1.53
N VAL A 99 5.51 -37.26 0.46
CA VAL A 99 4.54 -38.27 -0.03
C VAL A 99 5.27 -39.53 -0.49
N LEU A 100 6.34 -39.38 -1.28
CA LEU A 100 7.11 -40.52 -1.78
C LEU A 100 7.78 -41.31 -0.66
N ALA A 101 8.37 -40.62 0.32
CA ALA A 101 8.93 -41.25 1.52
C ALA A 101 7.86 -42.03 2.29
N LYS A 102 6.67 -41.45 2.48
CA LYS A 102 5.56 -42.09 3.20
C LYS A 102 5.04 -43.32 2.46
N LEU A 103 4.93 -43.26 1.14
CA LEU A 103 4.58 -44.41 0.30
C LEU A 103 5.63 -45.51 0.37
N GLY A 104 6.92 -45.15 0.35
CA GLY A 104 8.02 -46.10 0.51
C GLY A 104 7.96 -46.85 1.84
N VAL A 105 7.66 -46.14 2.94
CA VAL A 105 7.47 -46.77 4.26
C VAL A 105 6.27 -47.73 4.26
N LEU A 106 5.15 -47.34 3.64
CA LEU A 106 3.97 -48.21 3.53
C LEU A 106 4.26 -49.47 2.71
N VAL A 107 4.99 -49.34 1.60
CA VAL A 107 5.41 -50.48 0.76
C VAL A 107 6.36 -51.39 1.53
N LEU A 108 7.32 -50.82 2.27
CA LEU A 108 8.24 -51.59 3.11
C LEU A 108 7.51 -52.37 4.20
N LEU A 109 6.55 -51.73 4.87
CA LEU A 109 5.72 -52.38 5.90
C LEU A 109 4.85 -53.49 5.31
N ALA A 110 4.24 -53.25 4.14
CA ALA A 110 3.46 -54.26 3.44
C ALA A 110 4.35 -55.44 3.02
N TYR A 111 5.55 -55.17 2.51
CA TYR A 111 6.53 -56.19 2.16
C TYR A 111 6.99 -57.01 3.39
N ALA A 112 7.30 -56.35 4.50
CA ALA A 112 7.69 -57.02 5.75
C ALA A 112 6.56 -57.86 6.35
N LEU A 113 5.30 -57.47 6.13
CA LEU A 113 4.12 -58.22 6.59
C LEU A 113 3.79 -59.43 5.69
N PHE A 114 4.11 -59.34 4.39
CA PHE A 114 3.85 -60.40 3.39
C PHE A 114 5.05 -61.30 3.09
N SER A 115 6.24 -60.97 3.61
CA SER A 115 7.39 -61.87 3.60
C SER A 115 7.23 -62.89 4.74
N PRO A 116 7.06 -64.20 4.45
CA PRO A 116 6.95 -65.24 5.47
C PRO A 116 8.27 -65.48 6.22
#